data_AF-A0A935S476-F1
#
_entry.id   AF-A0A935S476-F1
#
_cell.length_a   1.000
_cell.length_b   1.000
_cell.length_c   1.000
_cell.angle_alpha   90.00
_cell.angle_beta   90.00
_cell.angle_gamma   90.00
#
_symmetry.space_group_name_H-M   'P 1'
#
loop_
_entity.id
_entity.type
_entity.pdbx_description
1 polymer ?
#
loop_
_entity_poly.entity_id
_entity_poly.type
_entity_poly.pdbx_seq_one_letter_code
_entity_poly.pdbx_strand_id
1 'polypeptide(L)'
;MIAYKMVGLSTTTNYKLNGKNFYKEQIGNSFTNFASLFFRYKKKNWMFMASINSYYERTSGLYIHNVLQTGTEMNEIMCGLGMDVYYKNIGLSIGDQRTVHQHKKSGK
;
A
#
# COMPACT_ATOMS: atom_id res chain seq x y z
N MET A 1 -8.60 7.15 9.61
CA MET A 1 -8.09 6.28 10.70
C MET A 1 -9.10 6.30 11.83
N ILE A 2 -9.62 5.15 12.21
CA ILE A 2 -10.55 5.00 13.34
C ILE A 2 -9.86 4.08 14.36
N ALA A 3 -9.75 4.52 15.60
CA ALA A 3 -9.17 3.72 16.67
C ALA A 3 -10.13 3.65 17.86
N TYR A 4 -10.34 2.44 18.36
CA TYR A 4 -11.14 2.17 19.55
C TYR A 4 -10.27 1.43 20.58
N LYS A 5 -10.03 2.11 21.71
CA LYS A 5 -9.18 1.62 22.82
C LYS A 5 -7.80 1.18 22.34
N MET A 6 -7.55 -0.13 22.32
CA MET A 6 -6.26 -0.73 21.99
C MET A 6 -6.16 -1.14 20.51
N VAL A 7 -7.23 -1.02 19.72
CA VAL A 7 -7.24 -1.46 18.32
C VAL A 7 -7.59 -0.29 17.43
N GLY A 8 -6.86 -0.11 16.34
CA GLY A 8 -7.19 0.87 15.32
C GLY A 8 -7.06 0.32 13.91
N LEU A 9 -7.92 0.81 13.04
CA LEU A 9 -7.93 0.52 11.62
C LEU A 9 -7.69 1.84 10.88
N SER A 10 -6.70 1.84 10.01
CA SER A 10 -6.47 2.88 9.04
C SER A 10 -6.67 2.31 7.65
N THR A 11 -7.52 2.92 6.85
CA THR A 11 -7.61 2.61 5.42
C THR A 11 -7.42 3.91 4.65
N THR A 12 -6.62 3.82 3.58
CA THR A 12 -6.26 4.93 2.72
C THR A 12 -6.40 4.45 1.29
N THR A 13 -7.37 5.01 0.59
CA THR A 13 -7.59 4.74 -0.82
C THR A 13 -7.11 5.94 -1.61
N ASN A 14 -6.20 5.72 -2.56
CA ASN A 14 -5.77 6.74 -3.50
C ASN A 14 -6.10 6.31 -4.91
N TYR A 15 -6.69 7.23 -5.67
CA TYR A 15 -6.93 7.07 -7.09
C TYR A 15 -6.07 8.08 -7.85
N LYS A 16 -5.13 7.55 -8.64
CA LYS A 16 -4.19 8.35 -9.42
C LYS A 16 -4.72 8.49 -10.84
N LEU A 17 -5.12 9.71 -11.19
CA LEU A 17 -5.46 10.10 -12.55
C LEU A 17 -4.20 10.58 -13.26
N ASN A 18 -3.83 9.92 -14.35
CA ASN A 18 -2.65 10.25 -15.13
C ASN A 18 -3.07 10.82 -16.49
N GLY A 19 -2.56 12.01 -16.81
CA GLY A 19 -2.78 12.67 -18.10
C GLY A 19 -1.90 12.12 -19.22
N LYS A 20 -2.06 12.68 -20.42
CA LYS A 20 -1.22 12.36 -21.59
C LYS A 20 0.02 13.24 -21.58
N ASN A 21 1.18 12.64 -21.80
CA ASN A 21 2.41 13.38 -22.02
C ASN A 21 2.47 13.95 -23.47
N PHE A 22 3.39 14.87 -23.73
CA PHE A 22 3.64 15.48 -25.05
C PHE A 22 3.81 14.44 -26.16
N TYR A 23 4.37 13.26 -25.83
CA TYR A 23 4.56 12.12 -26.73
C TYR A 23 3.33 11.20 -26.89
N LYS A 24 2.14 11.61 -26.43
CA LYS A 24 0.89 10.80 -26.45
C LYS A 24 0.97 9.47 -25.68
N GLU A 25 1.90 9.37 -24.74
CA GLU A 25 1.99 8.28 -23.77
C GLU A 25 1.15 8.62 -22.54
N GLN A 26 0.41 7.64 -22.02
CA GLN A 26 -0.42 7.77 -20.84
C GLN A 26 -0.21 6.54 -19.96
N ILE A 27 0.32 6.74 -18.76
CA ILE A 27 0.20 5.71 -17.72
C ILE A 27 -1.29 5.65 -17.39
N GLY A 28 -1.89 4.46 -17.44
CA GLY A 28 -3.29 4.27 -17.09
C GLY A 28 -3.55 4.72 -15.65
N ASN A 29 -4.82 4.94 -15.33
CA ASN A 29 -5.17 5.29 -13.96
C ASN A 29 -4.80 4.13 -13.02
N SER A 30 -4.31 4.49 -11.83
CA SER A 30 -3.95 3.53 -10.80
C SER A 30 -4.87 3.69 -9.61
N PHE A 31 -5.37 2.58 -9.11
CA PHE A 31 -6.12 2.48 -7.87
C PHE A 31 -5.24 1.80 -6.84
N THR A 32 -4.98 2.48 -5.73
CA THR A 32 -4.22 1.91 -4.60
C THR A 32 -5.09 1.98 -3.36
N ASN A 33 -5.12 0.89 -2.61
CA ASN A 33 -5.77 0.82 -1.32
C ASN A 33 -4.77 0.26 -0.30
N PHE A 34 -4.51 1.04 0.74
CA PHE A 34 -3.68 0.65 1.86
C PHE A 34 -4.57 0.51 3.09
N ALA A 35 -4.59 -0.68 3.70
CA ALA A 35 -5.29 -0.95 4.94
C ALA A 35 -4.28 -1.38 6.00
N SER A 36 -4.37 -0.81 7.19
CA SER A 36 -3.48 -1.08 8.33
C SER A 36 -4.32 -1.28 9.58
N LEU A 37 -4.23 -2.46 10.17
CA LEU A 37 -4.83 -2.77 11.46
C LEU A 37 -3.71 -2.79 12.49
N PHE A 38 -3.81 -1.97 13.53
CA PHE A 38 -2.79 -1.84 14.56
C PHE A 38 -3.37 -2.03 15.96
N PHE A 39 -2.63 -2.75 16.80
CA PHE A 39 -2.89 -3.01 18.19
C PHE A 39 -1.89 -2.23 19.03
N ARG A 40 -2.39 -1.25 19.79
CA ARG A 40 -1.60 -0.39 20.66
C ARG A 40 -1.73 -0.82 22.11
N TYR A 41 -0.60 -1.14 22.72
CA TYR A 41 -0.46 -1.41 24.14
C TYR A 41 0.49 -0.40 24.78
N LYS A 42 -0.02 0.44 25.69
CA LYS A 42 0.78 1.44 26.40
C LYS A 42 0.87 1.09 27.88
N LYS A 43 2.09 1.02 28.42
CA LYS A 43 2.36 0.81 29.84
C LYS A 43 3.48 1.73 30.32
N LYS A 44 3.13 2.69 31.18
CA LYS A 44 4.04 3.73 31.69
C LYS A 44 4.81 4.42 30.54
N ASN A 45 6.09 4.14 30.40
CA ASN A 45 7.00 4.76 29.43
C ASN A 45 7.19 3.95 28.15
N TRP A 46 6.55 2.77 28.06
CA TRP A 46 6.60 1.88 26.91
C TRP A 46 5.29 1.94 26.14
N MET A 47 5.39 2.02 24.81
CA MET A 47 4.26 1.84 23.91
C MET A 47 4.66 0.84 22.84
N PHE A 48 3.95 -0.27 22.78
CA PHE A 48 4.08 -1.29 21.76
C PHE A 48 2.91 -1.15 20.80
N MET A 49 3.18 -1.19 19.51
CA MET A 49 2.18 -1.12 18.47
C MET A 49 2.45 -2.21 17.45
N ALA A 50 1.77 -3.34 17.56
CA ALA A 50 1.82 -4.37 16.53
C ALA A 50 0.83 -4.00 15.42
N SER A 51 1.23 -4.07 14.16
CA SER A 51 0.37 -3.75 13.03
C SER A 51 0.42 -4.84 11.95
N ILE A 52 -0.67 -4.98 11.23
CA ILE A 52 -0.75 -5.76 10.00
C ILE A 52 -1.24 -4.83 8.91
N ASN A 53 -0.46 -4.76 7.84
CA ASN A 53 -0.66 -3.87 6.71
C ASN A 53 -1.00 -4.72 5.49
N SER A 54 -1.99 -4.30 4.74
CA SER A 54 -2.36 -4.82 3.43
C SER A 54 -2.32 -3.68 2.44
N TYR A 55 -1.70 -3.91 1.30
CA TYR A 55 -1.57 -2.98 0.20
C TYR A 55 -2.11 -3.68 -1.03
N TYR A 56 -3.13 -3.08 -1.64
CA TYR A 56 -3.72 -3.50 -2.90
C TYR A 56 -3.45 -2.42 -3.93
N GLU A 57 -2.77 -2.76 -5.01
CA GLU A 57 -2.59 -1.88 -6.15
C GLU A 57 -3.13 -2.52 -7.41
N ARG A 58 -3.92 -1.73 -8.16
CA ARG A 58 -4.41 -2.06 -9.48
C ARG A 58 -4.10 -0.92 -10.43
N THR A 59 -3.24 -1.18 -11.40
CA THR A 59 -2.84 -0.23 -12.44
C THR A 59 -3.34 -0.70 -13.80
N SER A 60 -4.08 0.16 -14.51
CA SER A 60 -4.74 -0.14 -15.79
C SER A 60 -3.78 -0.25 -17.00
N GLY A 61 -2.47 -0.31 -16.77
CA GLY A 61 -1.44 -0.43 -17.82
C GLY A 61 -1.01 0.88 -18.47
N LEU A 62 0.12 0.84 -19.16
CA LEU A 62 0.67 1.93 -19.96
C LEU A 62 -0.01 1.93 -21.33
N TYR A 63 -0.48 3.09 -21.76
CA TYR A 63 -0.99 3.34 -23.10
C TYR A 63 0.07 4.13 -23.87
N ILE A 64 0.63 3.54 -24.93
CA ILE A 64 1.49 4.23 -25.88
C ILE A 64 0.69 4.42 -27.16
N HIS A 65 0.52 5.66 -27.62
CA HIS A 65 -0.25 5.97 -28.84
C HIS A 65 -1.67 5.39 -28.84
N ASN A 66 -2.39 5.46 -27.71
CA ASN A 66 -3.71 4.85 -27.51
C ASN A 66 -3.76 3.30 -27.60
N VAL A 67 -2.62 2.63 -27.72
CA VAL A 67 -2.51 1.17 -27.68
C VAL A 67 -2.08 0.76 -26.27
N LEU A 68 -2.88 -0.10 -25.62
CA LEU A 68 -2.53 -0.69 -24.34
C LEU A 68 -1.29 -1.57 -24.54
N GLN A 69 -0.19 -1.24 -23.87
CA GLN A 69 1.00 -2.06 -23.93
C GLN A 69 0.79 -3.33 -23.09
N THR A 70 0.73 -4.46 -23.78
CA THR A 70 0.60 -5.79 -23.16
C THR A 70 1.78 -6.02 -22.20
N GLY A 71 1.55 -6.46 -20.97
CA GLY A 71 2.60 -6.56 -19.95
C GLY A 71 2.52 -5.55 -18.81
N THR A 72 1.84 -4.42 -19.02
CA THR A 72 1.91 -3.28 -18.09
C THR A 72 0.74 -3.18 -17.11
N GLU A 73 -0.31 -4.00 -17.31
CA GLU A 73 -1.37 -4.17 -16.31
C GLU A 73 -0.77 -4.86 -15.08
N MET A 74 -0.84 -4.17 -13.94
CA MET A 74 -0.29 -4.67 -12.68
C MET A 74 -1.41 -4.75 -11.65
N ASN A 75 -1.58 -5.92 -11.06
CA ASN A 75 -2.41 -6.13 -9.90
C ASN A 75 -1.55 -6.81 -8.83
N GLU A 76 -1.29 -6.10 -7.75
CA GLU A 76 -0.49 -6.61 -6.64
C GLU A 76 -1.18 -6.45 -5.30
N ILE A 77 -1.07 -7.50 -4.50
CA ILE A 77 -1.46 -7.55 -3.11
C ILE A 77 -0.19 -7.80 -2.32
N MET A 78 0.17 -6.86 -1.47
CA MET A 78 1.26 -7.00 -0.50
C MET A 78 0.67 -7.00 0.89
N CYS A 79 1.01 -8.01 1.68
CA CYS A 79 0.65 -8.05 3.09
C CYS A 79 1.93 -8.04 3.91
N GLY A 80 1.92 -7.30 4.99
CA GLY A 80 3.07 -7.14 5.87
C GLY A 80 2.66 -7.03 7.32
N LEU A 81 3.60 -7.33 8.19
CA LEU A 81 3.50 -7.12 9.62
C LEU A 81 4.43 -5.97 9.99
N GLY A 82 3.92 -5.03 10.76
CA GLY A 82 4.69 -3.97 11.39
C GLY A 82 4.68 -4.13 12.90
N MET A 83 5.70 -3.60 13.55
CA MET A 83 5.79 -3.50 14.99
C MET A 83 6.58 -2.26 15.34
N ASP A 84 5.94 -1.34 16.05
CA ASP A 84 6.56 -0.13 16.55
C ASP A 84 6.70 -0.21 18.07
N VAL A 85 7.91 0.00 18.56
CA VAL A 85 8.22 0.04 19.98
C VAL A 85 8.72 1.45 20.31
N TYR A 86 8.01 2.14 21.18
CA TYR A 86 8.37 3.47 21.64
C TYR A 86 8.77 3.41 23.11
N TYR A 87 9.93 3.97 23.40
CA TYR A 87 10.44 4.19 24.75
C TYR A 87 10.67 5.68 24.97
N LYS A 88 9.85 6.30 25.82
CA LYS A 88 9.81 7.77 26.05
C LYS A 88 9.66 8.55 24.73
N ASN A 89 10.77 9.04 24.18
CA ASN A 89 10.83 9.90 22.99
C ASN A 89 11.50 9.20 21.80
N ILE A 90 12.00 7.97 21.99
CA ILE A 90 12.64 7.18 20.93
C ILE A 90 11.64 6.14 20.46
N GLY A 91 11.45 6.07 19.14
CA GLY A 91 10.63 5.04 18.49
C GLY A 91 11.49 4.17 17.60
N LEU A 92 11.27 2.88 17.65
CA LEU A 92 11.84 1.91 16.73
C LEU A 92 10.70 1.20 16.01
N SER A 93 10.71 1.29 14.68
CA SER A 93 9.70 0.73 13.80
C SER A 93 10.32 -0.38 12.97
N ILE A 94 9.78 -1.58 13.10
CA ILE A 94 10.16 -2.74 12.29
C ILE A 94 8.97 -3.10 11.44
N GLY A 95 9.17 -3.33 10.14
CA GLY A 95 8.15 -3.86 9.27
C GLY A 95 8.75 -4.87 8.30
N ASP A 96 8.06 -6.00 8.12
CA ASP A 96 8.29 -6.91 7.02
C ASP A 96 7.03 -6.91 6.14
N GLN A 97 7.18 -6.61 4.86
CA GLN A 97 6.09 -6.63 3.90
C GLN A 97 6.46 -7.55 2.75
N ARG A 98 5.58 -8.50 2.46
CA ARG A 98 5.76 -9.47 1.39
C ARG A 98 4.64 -9.37 0.38
N THR A 99 5.01 -9.50 -0.89
CA THR A 99 4.05 -9.60 -1.99
C THR A 99 3.41 -10.98 -1.95
N VAL A 100 2.13 -11.04 -1.60
CA VAL A 100 1.36 -12.29 -1.55
C VAL A 100 0.86 -12.65 -2.94
N HIS A 101 0.48 -11.65 -3.72
CA HIS A 101 -0.01 -11.87 -5.06
C HIS A 101 0.50 -10.79 -6.00
N GLN A 102 1.06 -11.21 -7.12
CA GLN A 102 1.46 -10.32 -8.19
C GLN A 102 1.01 -10.93 -9.51
N HIS A 103 -0.05 -10.39 -10.08
CA HIS A 103 -0.45 -10.72 -11.45
C HIS A 103 0.16 -9.66 -12.36
N LYS A 104 1.25 -10.04 -13.04
CA LYS A 104 1.76 -9.34 -14.22
C LYS A 104 1.19 -10.02 -15.45
N LYS A 105 0.41 -9.30 -16.23
CA LYS A 105 -0.15 -9.86 -17.47
C LYS A 105 0.91 -9.79 -18.57
N SER A 106 1.91 -10.68 -18.50
CA SER A 106 3.01 -10.76 -19.49
C SER A 106 2.43 -10.87 -20.90
N GLY A 107 2.73 -9.90 -21.75
CA GLY A 107 2.48 -10.04 -23.18
C GLY A 107 3.30 -11.20 -23.73
N LYS A 108 2.66 -12.03 -24.55
CA LYS A 108 3.35 -12.87 -25.53
C LYS A 108 3.77 -12.01 -26.71
#